data_AF-A0A7S3I2N5-F1
#
_entry.id   AF-A0A7S3I2N5-F1
#
_cell.length_a   1.000
_cell.length_b   1.000
_cell.length_c   1.000
_cell.angle_alpha   90.00
_cell.angle_beta   90.00
_cell.angle_gamma   90.00
#
_symmetry.space_group_name_H-M   'P 1'
#
loop_
_entity.id
_entity.type
_entity.pdbx_description
1 polymer ?
#
loop_
_entity_poly.entity_id
_entity_poly.type
_entity_poly.pdbx_seq_one_letter_code
_entity_poly.pdbx_strand_id
1 'polypeptide(L)'
;MQDMQEEEVDRKWLWAFPQIEGVPPTPRGGHSATLTGASLVIFGGHYYEGKQSGFTYLNDTHVLDVNSSRWIKPRISGTPPPPRYGHSAVLAGARIIIFGGKGGKTVFRDLHALDPLTMTWFQGPEGGGAPAARFDHSANLVNGTKMVVFGGWNGSDFFNDVYVLDLQMMAWNKPNTSGPAPSPRKGHCAILIGSNLVIHGGFWFNEEHMRRAGGGKQ
;
A
#
# COMPACT_ATOMS: atom_id res chain seq x y z
N MET A 1 11.42 58.04 -1.25
CA MET A 1 10.75 56.74 -1.32
C MET A 1 11.77 55.77 -1.86
N GLN A 2 12.32 54.91 -0.99
CA GLN A 2 13.23 53.83 -1.40
C GLN A 2 12.37 52.58 -1.59
N ASP A 3 12.30 52.12 -2.83
CA ASP A 3 11.72 50.82 -3.18
C ASP A 3 12.65 49.72 -2.64
N MET A 4 12.15 48.93 -1.69
CA MET A 4 12.75 47.64 -1.35
C MET A 4 12.32 46.65 -2.43
N GLN A 5 13.26 46.28 -3.30
CA GLN A 5 13.09 45.12 -4.17
C GLN A 5 13.20 43.86 -3.29
N GLU A 6 12.11 43.12 -3.15
CA GLU A 6 12.13 41.77 -2.56
C GLU A 6 12.96 40.85 -3.47
N GLU A 7 14.10 40.38 -2.99
CA GLU A 7 14.88 39.34 -3.66
C GLU A 7 14.07 38.04 -3.70
N GLU A 8 13.72 37.60 -4.90
CA GLU A 8 13.02 36.35 -5.15
C GLU A 8 13.99 35.18 -4.86
N VAL A 9 13.88 34.59 -3.66
CA VAL A 9 14.72 33.46 -3.25
C VAL A 9 14.34 32.21 -4.07
N ASP A 10 15.20 31.83 -5.02
CA ASP A 10 15.08 30.59 -5.79
C ASP A 10 15.15 29.36 -4.87
N ARG A 11 13.98 28.81 -4.53
CA ARG A 11 13.86 27.64 -3.65
C ARG A 11 14.20 26.36 -4.42
N LYS A 12 15.40 25.84 -4.20
CA LYS A 12 15.84 24.56 -4.76
C LYS A 12 15.54 23.40 -3.81
N TRP A 13 14.93 22.35 -4.33
CA TRP A 13 14.75 21.09 -3.63
C TRP A 13 16.05 20.28 -3.70
N LEU A 14 16.53 19.82 -2.54
CA LEU A 14 17.73 18.99 -2.43
C LEU A 14 17.39 17.65 -1.80
N TRP A 15 18.02 16.59 -2.31
CA TRP A 15 17.96 15.28 -1.67
C TRP A 15 18.88 15.25 -0.44
N ALA A 16 18.37 14.69 0.65
CA ALA A 16 19.16 14.39 1.84
C ALA A 16 19.53 12.90 1.88
N PHE A 17 20.74 12.61 2.36
CA PHE A 17 21.25 11.25 2.56
C PHE A 17 21.56 11.05 4.05
N PRO A 18 20.53 10.85 4.88
CA PRO A 18 20.74 10.69 6.32
C PRO A 18 21.55 9.42 6.60
N GLN A 19 22.44 9.50 7.57
CA GLN A 19 23.09 8.31 8.13
C GLN A 19 22.07 7.63 9.03
N ILE A 20 21.69 6.40 8.68
CA ILE A 20 20.73 5.60 9.43
C ILE A 20 21.47 4.42 10.06
N GLU A 21 21.36 4.29 11.37
CA GLU A 21 21.99 3.21 12.13
C GLU A 21 21.13 1.93 12.17
N GLY A 22 21.69 0.85 12.69
CA GLY A 22 21.01 -0.43 12.84
C GLY A 22 21.04 -1.29 11.58
N VAL A 23 20.22 -2.36 11.58
CA VAL A 23 20.17 -3.31 10.47
C VAL A 23 18.93 -3.01 9.62
N PRO A 24 19.08 -2.48 8.39
CA PRO A 24 17.95 -2.19 7.53
C PRO A 24 17.26 -3.47 7.04
N PRO A 25 16.00 -3.37 6.57
CA PRO A 25 15.37 -4.45 5.83
C PRO A 25 16.18 -4.78 4.56
N THR A 26 16.09 -6.03 4.11
CA THR A 26 16.60 -6.42 2.79
C THR A 26 15.99 -5.56 1.67
N PRO A 27 16.74 -5.26 0.59
CA PRO A 27 16.19 -4.55 -0.57
C PRO A 27 14.91 -5.24 -1.07
N ARG A 28 13.83 -4.48 -1.25
CA ARG A 28 12.50 -5.06 -1.51
C ARG A 28 11.56 -4.11 -2.25
N GLY A 29 10.69 -4.67 -3.08
CA GLY A 29 9.59 -3.98 -3.75
C GLY A 29 8.22 -4.38 -3.16
N GLY A 30 7.21 -3.52 -3.35
CA GLY A 30 5.81 -3.83 -3.00
C GLY A 30 5.54 -4.04 -1.50
N HIS A 31 6.41 -3.52 -0.63
CA HIS A 31 6.18 -3.46 0.82
C HIS A 31 5.27 -2.27 1.16
N SER A 32 4.70 -2.27 2.36
CA SER A 32 4.05 -1.08 2.93
C SER A 32 4.99 -0.36 3.87
N ALA A 33 4.88 0.97 3.93
CA ALA A 33 5.55 1.81 4.91
C ALA A 33 4.51 2.73 5.56
N THR A 34 4.28 2.59 6.87
CA THR A 34 3.25 3.34 7.60
C THR A 34 3.87 4.06 8.78
N LEU A 35 3.73 5.39 8.83
CA LEU A 35 4.21 6.20 9.95
C LEU A 35 3.20 6.14 11.10
N THR A 36 3.69 5.85 12.31
CA THR A 36 2.92 5.82 13.57
C THR A 36 3.73 6.53 14.64
N GLY A 37 3.36 7.78 14.95
CA GLY A 37 4.19 8.66 15.77
C GLY A 37 5.54 8.91 15.09
N ALA A 38 6.63 8.60 15.78
CA ALA A 38 8.00 8.69 15.26
C ALA A 38 8.54 7.34 14.72
N SER A 39 7.67 6.35 14.53
CA SER A 39 8.06 5.03 14.04
C SER A 39 7.53 4.81 12.64
N LEU A 40 8.42 4.66 11.66
CA LEU A 40 8.06 4.20 10.32
C LEU A 40 8.09 2.67 10.29
N VAL A 41 6.92 2.04 10.22
CA VAL A 41 6.76 0.58 10.21
C VAL A 41 6.75 0.07 8.77
N ILE A 42 7.66 -0.84 8.47
CA ILE A 42 7.79 -1.53 7.20
C ILE A 42 7.24 -2.95 7.36
N PHE A 43 6.39 -3.40 6.44
CA PHE A 43 5.87 -4.77 6.43
C PHE A 43 5.89 -5.38 5.03
N GLY A 44 6.37 -6.62 4.98
CA GLY A 44 6.31 -7.49 3.80
C GLY A 44 7.16 -7.00 2.63
N GLY A 45 6.66 -7.25 1.42
CA GLY A 45 7.34 -7.00 0.15
C GLY A 45 7.94 -8.27 -0.44
N HIS A 46 8.71 -8.09 -1.50
CA HIS A 46 9.45 -9.17 -2.15
C HIS A 46 10.80 -8.70 -2.68
N TYR A 47 11.69 -9.64 -2.95
CA TYR A 47 12.89 -9.41 -3.75
C TYR A 47 13.12 -10.55 -4.72
N TYR A 48 13.89 -10.29 -5.76
CA TYR A 48 14.25 -11.30 -6.75
C TYR A 48 15.57 -11.95 -6.34
N GLU A 49 15.55 -13.25 -6.08
CA GLU A 49 16.71 -14.01 -5.60
C GLU A 49 17.54 -14.59 -6.76
N GLY A 50 16.98 -14.67 -7.96
CA GLY A 50 17.68 -15.09 -9.17
C GLY A 50 16.81 -15.94 -10.10
N LYS A 51 17.36 -16.31 -11.26
CA LYS A 51 16.62 -17.06 -12.29
C LYS A 51 16.13 -18.44 -11.83
N GLN A 52 16.82 -19.06 -10.88
CA GLN A 52 16.49 -20.40 -10.39
C GLN A 52 15.45 -20.36 -9.26
N SER A 53 15.63 -19.47 -8.28
CA SER A 53 14.72 -19.35 -7.12
C SER A 53 13.50 -18.46 -7.38
N GLY A 54 13.61 -17.52 -8.32
CA GLY A 54 12.56 -16.55 -8.60
C GLY A 54 12.42 -15.48 -7.53
N PHE A 55 11.19 -15.17 -7.15
CA PHE A 55 10.87 -14.15 -6.14
C PHE A 55 10.70 -14.77 -4.75
N THR A 56 11.37 -14.16 -3.77
CA THR A 56 11.16 -14.41 -2.35
C THR A 56 10.20 -13.37 -1.81
N TYR A 57 9.13 -13.82 -1.16
CA TYR A 57 8.11 -12.99 -0.53
C TYR A 57 8.36 -12.92 0.98
N LEU A 58 8.05 -11.77 1.58
CA LEU A 58 8.40 -11.48 2.96
C LEU A 58 7.15 -11.19 3.80
N ASN A 59 7.21 -11.53 5.09
CA ASN A 59 6.27 -11.11 6.14
C ASN A 59 6.99 -10.56 7.38
N ASP A 60 8.25 -10.16 7.23
CA ASP A 60 8.97 -9.51 8.31
C ASP A 60 8.45 -8.08 8.53
N THR A 61 8.59 -7.63 9.77
CA THR A 61 8.28 -6.26 10.19
C THR A 61 9.58 -5.59 10.62
N HIS A 62 9.83 -4.39 10.12
CA HIS A 62 10.95 -3.54 10.53
C HIS A 62 10.43 -2.18 10.96
N VAL A 63 11.16 -1.51 11.84
CA VAL A 63 10.82 -0.17 12.30
C VAL A 63 12.02 0.74 12.13
N LEU A 64 11.81 1.88 11.50
CA LEU A 64 12.75 3.00 11.56
C LEU A 64 12.21 3.97 12.62
N ASP A 65 12.96 4.14 13.71
CA ASP A 65 12.77 5.27 14.61
C ASP A 65 13.32 6.51 13.90
N VAL A 66 12.44 7.44 13.55
CA VAL A 66 12.82 8.66 12.82
C VAL A 66 13.46 9.71 13.71
N ASN A 67 13.26 9.65 15.03
CA ASN A 67 13.92 10.58 15.97
C ASN A 67 15.39 10.21 16.14
N SER A 68 15.69 8.92 16.26
CA SER A 68 17.06 8.44 16.44
C SER A 68 17.73 7.99 15.13
N SER A 69 17.04 8.10 13.99
CA SER A 69 17.52 7.60 12.69
C SER A 69 18.07 6.17 12.78
N ARG A 70 17.29 5.24 13.35
CA ARG A 70 17.76 3.87 13.63
C ARG A 70 16.77 2.79 13.24
N TRP A 71 17.25 1.79 12.52
CA TRP A 71 16.52 0.57 12.23
C TRP A 71 16.47 -0.37 13.42
N ILE A 72 15.28 -0.92 13.65
CA ILE A 72 14.96 -1.85 14.71
C ILE A 72 14.23 -3.03 14.07
N LYS A 73 14.69 -4.24 14.37
CA LYS A 73 13.97 -5.48 14.08
C LYS A 73 13.19 -5.89 15.33
N PRO A 74 11.89 -5.54 15.43
CA PRO A 74 11.10 -5.86 16.62
C PRO A 74 10.91 -7.37 16.79
N ARG A 75 10.66 -7.78 18.04
CA ARG A 75 10.09 -9.10 18.32
C ARG A 75 8.60 -9.05 18.01
N ILE A 76 8.13 -9.99 17.19
CA ILE A 76 6.75 -10.05 16.75
C ILE A 76 5.99 -11.15 17.49
N SER A 77 4.75 -10.86 17.87
CA SER A 77 3.81 -11.80 18.48
C SER A 77 2.46 -11.83 17.75
N GLY A 78 1.60 -12.77 18.12
CA GLY A 78 0.25 -12.91 17.57
C GLY A 78 0.22 -13.65 16.23
N THR A 79 -0.68 -13.23 15.34
CA THR A 79 -0.97 -13.92 14.07
C THR A 79 -0.59 -13.04 12.87
N PRO A 80 0.71 -13.02 12.49
CA PRO A 80 1.17 -12.20 11.37
C PRO A 80 0.58 -12.70 10.04
N PRO A 81 0.40 -11.80 9.05
CA PRO A 81 -0.01 -12.20 7.73
C PRO A 81 1.04 -13.12 7.07
N PRO A 82 0.63 -14.07 6.21
CA PRO A 82 1.54 -14.78 5.31
C PRO A 82 2.41 -13.84 4.46
N PRO A 83 3.60 -14.29 3.99
CA PRO A 83 4.47 -13.51 3.12
C PRO A 83 3.77 -12.96 1.89
N ARG A 84 3.90 -11.65 1.67
CA ARG A 84 3.12 -10.92 0.65
C ARG A 84 3.77 -9.63 0.18
N TYR A 85 3.38 -9.20 -1.01
CA TYR A 85 3.65 -7.87 -1.56
C TYR A 85 2.39 -7.28 -2.20
N GLY A 86 2.42 -5.98 -2.50
CA GLY A 86 1.32 -5.29 -3.19
C GLY A 86 0.04 -5.26 -2.36
N HIS A 87 0.13 -5.47 -1.05
CA HIS A 87 -0.94 -5.20 -0.10
C HIS A 87 -1.04 -3.69 0.15
N SER A 88 -2.18 -3.25 0.68
CA SER A 88 -2.34 -1.89 1.18
C SER A 88 -2.23 -1.83 2.69
N ALA A 89 -1.88 -0.66 3.22
CA ALA A 89 -1.77 -0.41 4.66
C ALA A 89 -2.34 0.96 4.99
N VAL A 90 -3.12 1.05 6.08
CA VAL A 90 -3.59 2.34 6.64
C VAL A 90 -3.42 2.34 8.15
N LEU A 91 -2.95 3.46 8.72
CA LEU A 91 -2.99 3.67 10.17
C LEU A 91 -4.39 4.16 10.56
N ALA A 92 -5.18 3.35 11.26
CA ALA A 92 -6.50 3.72 11.75
C ALA A 92 -6.54 3.65 13.28
N GLY A 93 -6.82 4.79 13.92
CA GLY A 93 -6.67 4.93 15.36
C GLY A 93 -5.24 4.58 15.77
N ALA A 94 -5.07 3.55 16.59
CA ALA A 94 -3.77 3.07 17.07
C ALA A 94 -3.26 1.82 16.34
N ARG A 95 -3.88 1.38 15.24
CA ARG A 95 -3.53 0.12 14.57
C ARG A 95 -3.23 0.32 13.09
N ILE A 96 -2.25 -0.41 12.58
CA ILE A 96 -1.98 -0.48 11.15
C ILE A 96 -2.80 -1.62 10.57
N ILE A 97 -3.74 -1.31 9.69
CA ILE A 97 -4.62 -2.28 9.03
C ILE A 97 -4.02 -2.63 7.67
N ILE A 98 -3.85 -3.93 7.41
CA ILE A 98 -3.37 -4.49 6.15
C ILE A 98 -4.51 -5.21 5.44
N PHE A 99 -4.64 -5.00 4.13
CA PHE A 99 -5.59 -5.73 3.29
C PHE A 99 -4.93 -6.30 2.03
N GLY A 100 -5.26 -7.56 1.74
CA GLY A 100 -4.93 -8.23 0.48
C GLY A 100 -3.43 -8.41 0.24
N GLY A 101 -3.02 -8.23 -1.01
CA GLY A 101 -1.67 -8.52 -1.49
C GLY A 101 -1.54 -9.90 -2.13
N LYS A 102 -0.34 -10.25 -2.56
CA LYS A 102 -0.04 -11.53 -3.22
C LYS A 102 1.21 -12.15 -2.62
N GLY A 103 1.18 -13.47 -2.43
CA GLY A 103 2.33 -14.28 -2.07
C GLY A 103 2.81 -15.12 -3.26
N GLY A 104 3.38 -16.31 -2.96
CA GLY A 104 3.87 -17.23 -3.98
C GLY A 104 2.79 -17.70 -4.96
N LYS A 105 1.76 -18.37 -4.45
CA LYS A 105 0.67 -18.96 -5.25
C LYS A 105 -0.71 -18.39 -4.93
N THR A 106 -0.79 -17.49 -3.96
CA THR A 106 -2.06 -17.03 -3.39
C THR A 106 -2.16 -15.52 -3.52
N VAL A 107 -3.31 -15.05 -4.02
CA VAL A 107 -3.74 -13.66 -3.86
C VAL A 107 -4.67 -13.61 -2.66
N PHE A 108 -4.43 -12.66 -1.77
CA PHE A 108 -5.11 -12.57 -0.49
C PHE A 108 -6.29 -11.59 -0.55
N ARG A 109 -7.29 -11.87 0.29
CA ARG A 109 -8.44 -10.99 0.60
C ARG A 109 -8.62 -10.80 2.11
N ASP A 110 -7.61 -11.19 2.88
CA ASP A 110 -7.64 -11.18 4.33
C ASP A 110 -7.36 -9.77 4.87
N LEU A 111 -7.79 -9.56 6.10
CA LEU A 111 -7.51 -8.37 6.90
C LEU A 111 -6.60 -8.76 8.05
N HIS A 112 -5.61 -7.94 8.33
CA HIS A 112 -4.80 -8.04 9.53
C HIS A 112 -4.62 -6.67 10.17
N ALA A 113 -4.38 -6.65 11.47
CA ALA A 113 -4.06 -5.44 12.20
C ALA A 113 -2.77 -5.64 13.00
N LEU A 114 -1.88 -4.66 12.95
CA LEU A 114 -0.71 -4.58 13.82
C LEU A 114 -0.97 -3.51 14.88
N ASP A 115 -0.78 -3.88 16.14
CA ASP A 115 -0.54 -2.91 17.21
C ASP A 115 0.95 -2.52 17.19
N PRO A 116 1.30 -1.28 16.78
CA PRO A 116 2.69 -0.85 16.65
C PRO A 116 3.35 -0.53 18.00
N LEU A 117 2.60 -0.50 19.11
CA LEU A 117 3.18 -0.32 20.44
C LEU A 117 3.70 -1.66 20.98
N THR A 118 2.89 -2.71 20.85
CA THR A 118 3.21 -4.04 21.37
C THR A 118 3.84 -4.97 20.32
N MET A 119 3.86 -4.56 19.05
CA MET A 119 4.31 -5.37 17.92
C MET A 119 3.56 -6.71 17.78
N THR A 120 2.27 -6.68 18.13
CA THR A 120 1.38 -7.84 18.07
C THR A 120 0.47 -7.75 16.86
N TRP A 121 0.46 -8.82 16.05
CA TRP A 121 -0.45 -8.97 14.93
C TRP A 121 -1.75 -9.67 15.33
N PHE A 122 -2.84 -9.21 14.74
CA PHE A 122 -4.17 -9.79 14.89
C PHE A 122 -4.72 -10.13 13.51
N GLN A 123 -5.31 -11.31 13.37
CA GLN A 123 -6.08 -11.66 12.18
C GLN A 123 -7.47 -11.03 12.31
N GLY A 124 -7.88 -10.28 11.28
CA GLY A 124 -9.22 -9.72 11.17
C GLY A 124 -10.25 -10.78 10.77
N PRO A 125 -11.55 -10.45 10.86
CA PRO A 125 -12.60 -11.36 10.44
C PRO A 125 -12.52 -11.63 8.93
N GLU A 126 -12.93 -12.84 8.53
CA GLU A 126 -13.24 -13.13 7.13
C GLU A 126 -14.50 -12.34 6.74
N GLY A 127 -14.30 -11.14 6.19
CA GLY A 127 -15.38 -10.19 5.96
C GLY A 127 -16.37 -10.69 4.89
N GLY A 128 -17.62 -10.94 5.28
CA GLY A 128 -18.73 -11.00 4.34
C GLY A 128 -18.84 -9.68 3.57
N GLY A 129 -19.06 -9.75 2.26
CA GLY A 129 -19.12 -8.56 1.39
C GLY A 129 -17.76 -7.91 1.07
N ALA A 130 -16.64 -8.52 1.50
CA ALA A 130 -15.31 -8.04 1.15
C ALA A 130 -15.07 -8.05 -0.38
N PRO A 131 -14.22 -7.15 -0.89
CA PRO A 131 -13.79 -7.20 -2.28
C PRO A 131 -13.13 -8.54 -2.62
N ALA A 132 -13.11 -8.87 -3.91
CA ALA A 132 -12.32 -9.99 -4.41
C ALA A 132 -10.84 -9.84 -4.01
N ALA A 133 -10.15 -10.98 -3.84
CA ALA A 133 -8.72 -11.03 -3.54
C ALA A 133 -7.94 -10.21 -4.55
N ARG A 134 -7.02 -9.36 -4.08
CA ARG A 134 -6.35 -8.38 -4.94
C ARG A 134 -5.02 -7.92 -4.39
N PHE A 135 -4.14 -7.49 -5.30
CA PHE A 135 -2.87 -6.84 -5.01
C PHE A 135 -2.64 -5.66 -5.94
N ASP A 136 -1.66 -4.82 -5.62
CA ASP A 136 -1.35 -3.55 -6.28
C ASP A 136 -2.58 -2.60 -6.33
N HIS A 137 -3.46 -2.69 -5.33
CA HIS A 137 -4.59 -1.78 -5.11
C HIS A 137 -4.17 -0.64 -4.18
N SER A 138 -4.96 0.44 -4.13
CA SER A 138 -4.79 1.49 -3.13
C SER A 138 -5.76 1.31 -1.97
N ALA A 139 -5.35 1.76 -0.79
CA ALA A 139 -6.28 2.02 0.31
C ALA A 139 -5.98 3.33 1.01
N ASN A 140 -7.04 4.02 1.44
CA ASN A 140 -6.93 5.32 2.09
C ASN A 140 -7.89 5.38 3.28
N LEU A 141 -7.43 5.94 4.40
CA LEU A 141 -8.29 6.21 5.54
C LEU A 141 -9.09 7.50 5.29
N VAL A 142 -10.40 7.42 5.44
CA VAL A 142 -11.35 8.53 5.32
C VAL A 142 -12.07 8.69 6.66
N ASN A 143 -12.13 9.93 7.15
CA ASN A 143 -12.79 10.32 8.40
C ASN A 143 -12.33 9.54 9.64
N GLY A 144 -11.12 8.97 9.62
CA GLY A 144 -10.55 8.21 10.73
C GLY A 144 -11.12 6.79 10.94
N THR A 145 -12.26 6.46 10.33
CA THR A 145 -13.01 5.23 10.62
C THR A 145 -13.33 4.37 9.41
N LYS A 146 -13.09 4.87 8.19
CA LYS A 146 -13.42 4.14 6.96
C LYS A 146 -12.17 3.93 6.12
N MET A 147 -11.89 2.69 5.76
CA MET A 147 -10.83 2.36 4.81
C MET A 147 -11.46 2.20 3.42
N VAL A 148 -11.10 3.08 2.49
CA VAL A 148 -11.56 3.03 1.11
C VAL A 148 -10.53 2.31 0.26
N VAL A 149 -10.93 1.22 -0.40
CA VAL A 149 -10.11 0.42 -1.32
C VAL A 149 -10.53 0.69 -2.75
N PHE A 150 -9.58 0.90 -3.65
CA PHE A 150 -9.83 1.08 -5.08
C PHE A 150 -8.89 0.26 -5.95
N GLY A 151 -9.47 -0.39 -6.96
CA GLY A 151 -8.75 -1.06 -8.04
C GLY A 151 -7.94 -2.28 -7.61
N GLY A 152 -6.83 -2.52 -8.31
CA GLY A 152 -5.95 -3.67 -8.14
C GLY A 152 -6.14 -4.75 -9.18
N TRP A 153 -5.49 -5.89 -8.95
CA TRP A 153 -5.52 -7.06 -9.82
C TRP A 153 -5.52 -8.34 -9.00
N ASN A 154 -6.16 -9.40 -9.49
CA ASN A 154 -6.21 -10.72 -8.84
C ASN A 154 -5.42 -11.82 -9.57
N GLY A 155 -4.76 -11.50 -10.68
CA GLY A 155 -4.12 -12.48 -11.57
C GLY A 155 -4.88 -12.70 -12.89
N SER A 156 -6.18 -12.38 -12.94
CA SER A 156 -7.03 -12.41 -14.13
C SER A 156 -7.60 -11.03 -14.45
N ASP A 157 -8.29 -10.42 -13.50
CA ASP A 157 -9.13 -9.24 -13.67
C ASP A 157 -8.51 -8.01 -13.03
N PHE A 158 -8.41 -6.93 -13.81
CA PHE A 158 -8.13 -5.61 -13.29
C PHE A 158 -9.43 -5.01 -12.75
N PHE A 159 -9.35 -4.32 -11.61
CA PHE A 159 -10.52 -3.71 -10.98
C PHE A 159 -10.52 -2.18 -11.12
N ASN A 160 -11.71 -1.60 -11.19
CA ASN A 160 -12.00 -0.17 -10.94
C ASN A 160 -13.15 0.02 -9.94
N ASP A 161 -13.43 -1.02 -9.14
CA ASP A 161 -14.44 -0.96 -8.10
C ASP A 161 -13.92 -0.18 -6.88
N VAL A 162 -14.86 0.38 -6.13
CA VAL A 162 -14.62 1.02 -4.83
C VAL A 162 -15.26 0.14 -3.77
N TYR A 163 -14.54 -0.12 -2.68
CA TYR A 163 -15.08 -0.74 -1.48
C TYR A 163 -14.73 0.10 -0.27
N VAL A 164 -15.62 0.10 0.72
CA VAL A 164 -15.42 0.81 1.98
C VAL A 164 -15.54 -0.20 3.11
N LEU A 165 -14.48 -0.37 3.88
CA LEU A 165 -14.52 -1.06 5.16
C LEU A 165 -14.82 -0.05 6.24
N ASP A 166 -15.96 -0.20 6.90
CA ASP A 166 -16.23 0.50 8.15
C ASP A 166 -15.47 -0.21 9.28
N LEU A 167 -14.50 0.48 9.88
CA LEU A 167 -13.61 -0.10 10.89
C LEU A 167 -14.25 -0.16 12.29
N GLN A 168 -15.36 0.53 12.51
CA GLN A 168 -16.13 0.40 13.75
C GLN A 168 -17.03 -0.82 13.70
N MET A 169 -17.72 -1.00 12.57
CA MET A 169 -18.63 -2.14 12.36
C MET A 169 -17.89 -3.40 11.88
N MET A 170 -16.64 -3.25 11.43
CA MET A 170 -15.86 -4.30 10.75
C MET A 170 -16.62 -4.93 9.59
N ALA A 171 -17.28 -4.08 8.78
CA ALA A 171 -18.16 -4.50 7.69
C ALA A 171 -17.81 -3.79 6.38
N TRP A 172 -17.79 -4.56 5.30
CA TRP A 172 -17.57 -4.03 3.96
C TRP A 172 -18.87 -3.55 3.33
N ASN A 173 -18.77 -2.46 2.58
CA ASN A 173 -19.82 -1.93 1.72
C ASN A 173 -19.24 -1.59 0.34
N LYS A 174 -19.99 -1.91 -0.71
CA LYS A 174 -19.72 -1.43 -2.06
C LYS A 174 -20.61 -0.22 -2.34
N PRO A 175 -20.08 1.01 -2.27
CA PRO A 175 -20.90 2.20 -2.49
C PRO A 175 -21.35 2.27 -3.95
N ASN A 176 -22.53 2.88 -4.16
CA ASN A 176 -22.95 3.28 -5.49
C ASN A 176 -22.12 4.49 -5.93
N THR A 177 -21.47 4.38 -7.08
CA THR A 177 -20.70 5.46 -7.69
C THR A 177 -21.43 5.98 -8.93
N SER A 178 -21.26 7.26 -9.24
CA SER A 178 -21.86 7.93 -10.40
C SER A 178 -20.81 8.71 -11.17
N GLY A 179 -21.10 9.00 -12.44
CA GLY A 179 -20.17 9.70 -13.34
C GLY A 179 -19.15 8.76 -13.98
N PRO A 180 -18.20 9.31 -14.75
CA PRO A 180 -17.21 8.51 -15.45
C PRO A 180 -16.26 7.82 -14.46
N ALA A 181 -16.29 6.48 -14.43
CA ALA A 181 -15.34 5.71 -13.64
C ALA A 181 -13.96 5.71 -14.31
N PRO A 182 -12.86 5.75 -13.54
CA PRO A 182 -11.54 5.46 -14.10
C PRO A 182 -11.52 4.07 -14.73
N SER A 183 -10.68 3.87 -15.75
CA SER A 183 -10.43 2.52 -16.25
C SER A 183 -9.94 1.61 -15.11
N PRO A 184 -10.18 0.29 -15.20
CA PRO A 184 -9.49 -0.69 -14.36
C PRO A 184 -8.00 -0.41 -14.32
N ARG A 185 -7.37 -0.64 -13.16
CA ARG A 185 -5.95 -0.38 -12.98
C ARG A 185 -5.39 -1.05 -11.75
N LYS A 186 -4.08 -1.29 -11.81
CA LYS A 186 -3.25 -1.65 -10.66
C LYS A 186 -1.98 -0.79 -10.64
N GLY A 187 -1.31 -0.75 -9.50
CA GLY A 187 -0.06 -0.02 -9.32
C GLY A 187 -0.21 1.50 -9.43
N HIS A 188 -1.43 2.00 -9.27
CA HIS A 188 -1.72 3.43 -9.15
C HIS A 188 -1.40 3.92 -7.74
N CYS A 189 -1.31 5.25 -7.60
CA CYS A 189 -1.32 5.92 -6.31
C CYS A 189 -2.70 6.51 -6.06
N ALA A 190 -3.13 6.55 -4.81
CA ALA A 190 -4.30 7.30 -4.40
C ALA A 190 -4.01 8.08 -3.12
N ILE A 191 -4.46 9.34 -3.08
CA ILE A 191 -4.30 10.24 -1.93
C ILE A 191 -5.62 10.93 -1.63
N LEU A 192 -5.87 11.20 -0.35
CA LEU A 192 -7.01 11.98 0.09
C LEU A 192 -6.63 13.47 0.12
N ILE A 193 -7.36 14.30 -0.63
CA ILE A 193 -7.24 15.77 -0.61
C ILE A 193 -8.59 16.34 -0.20
N GLY A 194 -8.67 16.88 1.01
CA GLY A 194 -9.94 17.27 1.62
C GLY A 194 -10.87 16.06 1.71
N SER A 195 -12.03 16.12 1.06
CA SER A 195 -13.00 15.01 0.97
C SER A 195 -12.87 14.17 -0.30
N ASN A 196 -11.88 14.47 -1.16
CA ASN A 196 -11.75 13.85 -2.47
C ASN A 196 -10.62 12.84 -2.51
N LEU A 197 -10.91 11.63 -3.00
CA LEU A 197 -9.89 10.64 -3.31
C LEU A 197 -9.38 10.88 -4.73
N VAL A 198 -8.10 11.29 -4.84
CA VAL A 198 -7.44 11.51 -6.12
C VAL A 198 -6.62 10.28 -6.48
N ILE A 199 -6.87 9.71 -7.67
CA ILE A 199 -6.21 8.51 -8.17
C ILE A 199 -5.34 8.91 -9.37
N HIS A 200 -4.06 8.54 -9.35
CA HIS A 200 -3.10 8.88 -10.39
C HIS A 200 -2.27 7.68 -10.84
N GLY A 201 -2.03 7.59 -12.14
CA GLY A 201 -1.18 6.56 -12.74
C GLY A 201 -1.76 5.16 -12.65
N GLY A 202 -0.88 4.16 -12.59
CA GLY A 202 -1.22 2.76 -12.72
C GLY A 202 -1.53 2.37 -14.17
N PHE A 203 -1.69 1.08 -14.40
CA PHE A 203 -1.93 0.53 -15.72
C PHE A 203 -2.92 -0.64 -15.68
N TRP A 204 -3.43 -0.98 -16.86
CA TRP A 204 -4.20 -2.18 -17.12
C TRP A 204 -3.89 -2.68 -18.54
N PHE A 205 -4.11 -3.96 -18.78
CA PHE A 205 -3.96 -4.56 -20.11
C PHE A 205 -5.33 -4.94 -20.67
N ASN A 206 -5.54 -4.62 -21.95
CA ASN A 206 -6.61 -5.20 -22.76
C ASN A 206 -5.95 -6.07 -23.84
N GLU A 207 -6.29 -7.36 -23.91
CA GLU A 207 -5.81 -8.24 -24.99
C GLU A 207 -6.18 -7.69 -26.39
N GLU A 208 -7.32 -7.00 -26.53
CA GLU A 208 -7.73 -6.38 -27.80
C GLU A 208 -6.83 -5.21 -28.21
N HIS A 209 -6.29 -4.43 -27.26
CA HIS A 209 -5.38 -3.32 -27.56
C HIS A 209 -3.99 -3.82 -27.97
N MET A 210 -3.52 -4.94 -27.41
CA MET A 210 -2.24 -5.55 -27.83
C MET A 210 -2.31 -6.15 -29.23
N ARG A 211 -3.47 -6.71 -29.64
CA ARG A 211 -3.67 -7.18 -31.03
C ARG A 211 -3.58 -6.06 -32.06
N ARG A 212 -3.92 -4.82 -31.67
CA ARG A 212 -3.81 -3.62 -32.52
C ARG A 212 -2.42 -2.97 -32.46
N ALA A 213 -1.71 -3.11 -31.34
CA ALA A 213 -0.35 -2.59 -31.17
C ALA A 213 0.76 -3.55 -31.67
N GLY A 214 0.46 -4.85 -31.77
CA GLY A 214 1.35 -5.90 -32.26
C GLY A 214 1.06 -6.27 -33.71
N GLY A 215 1.22 -5.31 -34.62
CA GLY A 215 1.32 -5.58 -36.05
C GLY A 215 2.71 -6.13 -36.39
N GLY A 216 2.77 -7.40 -36.78
CA GLY A 216 3.95 -8.03 -37.39
C GLY A 216 4.63 -9.07 -36.51
N LYS A 217 4.17 -10.32 -36.60
CA LYS A 217 5.09 -11.46 -36.45
C LYS A 217 5.91 -11.54 -37.74
N GLN A 218 7.23 -11.40 -37.64
CA GLN A 218 8.14 -12.13 -38.51
C GLN A 218 8.45 -13.47 -37.83
#